data_AF-A0A6G6X348-F1
#
_entry.id   AF-A0A6G6X348-F1
#
_cell.length_a   1.000
_cell.length_b   1.000
_cell.length_c   1.000
_cell.angle_alpha   90.00
_cell.angle_beta   90.00
_cell.angle_gamma   90.00
#
_symmetry.space_group_name_H-M   'P 1'
#
loop_
_entity.id
_entity.type
_entity.pdbx_description
1 polymer ?
#
loop_
_entity_poly.entity_id
_entity_poly.type
_entity_poly.pdbx_seq_one_letter_code
_entity_poly.pdbx_strand_id
1 'polypeptide(L)' 'MSDFITALGLVFVIEGLLSAFVPGHLKAVIALMQNTSDDSLRLGGLIAAAFGVGLVWLARSVLGS' A
#
# COMPACT_ATOMS: atom_id res chain seq x y z
N MET A 1 -16.62 -9.82 -8.50
CA MET A 1 -16.88 -9.86 -7.04
C MET A 1 -15.82 -10.67 -6.31
N SER A 2 -15.43 -11.84 -6.82
CA SER A 2 -14.27 -12.61 -6.35
C SER A 2 -12.98 -11.78 -6.30
N ASP A 3 -12.68 -11.04 -7.37
CA ASP A 3 -11.38 -10.35 -7.50
C ASP A 3 -11.17 -9.27 -6.44
N PHE A 4 -12.25 -8.61 -6.01
CA PHE A 4 -12.18 -7.62 -4.92
C PHE A 4 -11.85 -8.29 -3.58
N ILE A 5 -12.50 -9.42 -3.29
CA ILE A 5 -12.23 -10.18 -2.06
C ILE A 5 -10.80 -10.75 -2.10
N THR A 6 -10.35 -11.24 -3.25
CA THR A 6 -8.97 -11.71 -3.43
C THR A 6 -7.96 -10.59 -3.25
N ALA A 7 -8.18 -9.42 -3.84
CA ALA A 7 -7.30 -8.26 -3.67
C ALA A 7 -7.25 -7.80 -2.20
N LEU A 8 -8.40 -7.76 -1.52
CA LEU A 8 -8.47 -7.42 -0.11
C LEU A 8 -7.71 -8.45 0.76
N GLY A 9 -7.88 -9.73 0.48
CA GLY A 9 -7.15 -10.81 1.16
C GLY A 9 -5.64 -10.70 0.95
N LEU A 10 -5.20 -10.40 -0.27
CA LEU A 10 -3.79 -10.22 -0.58
C LEU A 10 -3.18 -9.02 0.15
N VAL A 11 -3.88 -7.90 0.25
CA VAL A 11 -3.44 -6.74 1.05
C VAL A 11 -3.24 -7.13 2.51
N PHE A 12 -4.20 -7.86 3.11
CA PHE A 12 -4.07 -8.33 4.49
C PHE A 12 -2.90 -9.30 4.69
N VAL A 13 -2.68 -10.22 3.73
CA VAL A 13 -1.54 -11.14 3.77
C VAL A 13 -0.22 -10.36 3.73
N ILE A 14 -0.09 -9.37 2.84
CA ILE A 14 1.13 -8.56 2.72
C ILE A 14 1.36 -7.73 3.98
N GLU A 15 0.34 -7.04 4.49
CA GLU A 15 0.41 -6.23 5.72
C GLU A 15 0.77 -7.08 6.95
N GLY A 16 0.16 -8.26 7.07
CA GLY A 16 0.46 -9.21 8.15
C GLY A 16 1.88 -9.76 8.07
N LEU A 17 2.37 -10.08 6.86
CA LEU A 17 3.71 -10.60 6.65
C LEU A 17 4.77 -9.53 6.96
N LEU A 18 4.57 -8.29 6.52
CA LEU A 18 5.45 -7.17 6.85
C LEU A 18 5.52 -6.97 8.37
N SER A 19 4.39 -7.05 9.05
CA SER A 19 4.31 -6.93 10.51
C SER A 19 4.98 -8.08 11.26
N ALA A 20 4.88 -9.31 10.74
CA ALA A 20 5.49 -10.48 11.37
C ALA A 20 7.00 -10.57 11.13
N PHE A 21 7.46 -10.32 9.90
CA PHE A 21 8.86 -10.52 9.51
C PHE A 21 9.72 -9.27 9.69
N VAL A 22 9.13 -8.07 9.59
CA VAL A 22 9.88 -6.81 9.63
C VAL A 22 9.29 -5.78 10.62
N PRO A 23 9.05 -6.16 11.89
CA PRO A 23 8.42 -5.27 12.87
C PRO A 23 9.26 -4.02 13.18
N GLY A 24 10.59 -4.11 13.07
CA GLY A 24 11.50 -2.98 13.32
C GLY A 24 11.35 -1.86 12.30
N HIS A 25 11.21 -2.18 11.01
CA HIS A 25 11.05 -1.17 9.97
C HIS A 25 9.69 -0.46 10.09
N LEU A 26 8.62 -1.20 10.38
CA LEU A 26 7.30 -0.60 10.64
C LEU A 26 7.33 0.42 11.78
N LYS A 27 7.98 0.08 12.90
CA LYS A 27 8.13 1.02 14.03
C LYS A 27 8.92 2.27 13.64
N ALA A 28 9.98 2.13 12.84
CA ALA A 28 10.76 3.26 12.36
C ALA A 28 9.95 4.17 11.43
N VAL A 29 9.16 3.59 10.51
CA VAL A 29 8.27 4.35 9.62
C VAL A 29 7.21 5.10 10.42
N ILE A 30 6.58 4.46 11.41
CA ILE A 30 5.59 5.11 12.28
C ILE A 30 6.23 6.27 13.06
N ALA A 31 7.44 6.10 13.58
CA ALA A 31 8.15 7.18 14.27
C ALA A 31 8.49 8.36 13.33
N LEU A 32 8.83 8.07 12.06
CA LEU A 32 9.03 9.11 11.05
C LEU A 32 7.73 9.85 10.73
N MET A 33 6.62 9.14 10.63
CA MET A 33 5.30 9.72 10.36
C MET A 33 4.88 10.70 11.47
N GLN A 34 5.18 10.40 12.74
CA GLN A 34 4.88 11.30 13.87
C GLN A 34 5.60 12.65 13.80
N ASN A 35 6.74 12.72 13.09
CA ASN A 35 7.53 13.95 12.93
C ASN A 35 7.28 14.63 11.58
N THR A 36 6.44 14.05 10.73
CA THR A 36 6.12 14.59 9.40
C THR A 36 4.81 15.36 9.47
N SER A 37 4.77 16.56 8.87
CA SER A 37 3.54 17.36 8.79
C SER A 37 2.40 16.60 8.10
N ASP A 38 1.15 16.81 8.55
CA ASP A 38 -0.04 16.21 7.95
C ASP A 38 -0.15 16.46 6.44
N ASP A 39 0.16 17.67 5.96
CA ASP A 39 0.10 18.00 4.53
C ASP A 39 1.05 17.16 3.68
N SER A 40 2.28 16.94 4.17
CA SER A 40 3.26 16.07 3.50
C SER A 40 2.80 14.61 3.52
N LEU A 41 2.20 14.15 4.62
CA LEU A 41 1.64 12.80 4.72
C LEU A 41 0.48 12.60 3.74
N ARG A 42 -0.42 13.59 3.61
CA ARG A 42 -1.55 13.58 2.67
C ARG A 42 -1.06 13.55 1.23
N LEU A 43 -0.09 14.38 0.88
CA LEU A 43 0.48 14.42 -0.46
C LEU A 43 1.17 13.08 -0.80
N GLY A 44 1.98 12.55 0.12
CA GLY A 44 2.64 11.26 -0.05
C GLY A 44 1.64 10.12 -0.24
N GLY A 45 0.57 10.10 0.58
CA GLY A 45 -0.52 9.14 0.44
C GLY A 45 -1.27 9.26 -0.88
N LEU A 46 -1.53 10.49 -1.35
CA LEU A 46 -2.19 10.73 -2.63
C LEU A 46 -1.35 10.25 -3.82
N ILE A 47 -0.04 10.51 -3.78
CA ILE A 47 0.90 10.04 -4.81
C ILE A 47 0.95 8.50 -4.81
N ALA A 48 1.05 7.88 -3.63
CA ALA A 48 1.06 6.43 -3.50
C ALA A 48 -0.24 5.80 -4.02
N ALA A 49 -1.40 6.40 -3.71
CA ALA A 49 -2.70 5.95 -4.20
C ALA A 49 -2.79 6.08 -5.73
N ALA A 50 -2.39 7.22 -6.29
CA ALA A 50 -2.39 7.43 -7.75
C ALA A 50 -1.49 6.42 -8.47
N PHE A 51 -0.30 6.14 -7.92
CA PHE A 51 0.61 5.14 -8.45
C PHE A 51 0.01 3.73 -8.36
N GLY A 52 -0.60 3.38 -7.23
CA GLY A 52 -1.28 2.09 -7.05
C GLY A 52 -2.41 1.87 -8.05
N VAL A 53 -3.24 2.89 -8.29
CA VAL A 53 -4.29 2.85 -9.33
C VAL A 53 -3.67 2.67 -10.73
N GLY A 54 -2.59 3.39 -11.03
CA GLY A 54 -1.85 3.25 -12.28
C GLY A 54 -1.32 1.82 -12.49
N LEU A 55 -0.74 1.21 -11.45
CA LEU A 55 -0.28 -0.18 -11.49
C LEU A 55 -1.42 -1.17 -11.70
N VAL A 56 -2.54 -1.02 -11.01
CA VAL A 56 -3.72 -1.89 -11.19
C VAL A 56 -4.24 -1.78 -12.63
N TRP A 57 -4.29 -0.56 -13.17
CA TRP A 57 -4.72 -0.32 -14.55
C TRP A 57 -3.74 -0.92 -15.57
N LEU A 58 -2.43 -0.80 -15.32
CA LEU A 58 -1.39 -1.43 -16.16
C LEU A 58 -1.49 -2.95 -16.11
N ALA A 59 -1.58 -3.54 -14.92
CA ALA A 59 -1.71 -4.99 -14.76
C ALA A 59 -2.98 -5.49 -15.47
N ARG A 60 -4.10 -4.76 -15.34
CA ARG A 60 -5.34 -5.11 -16.03
C ARG A 60 -5.24 -4.97 -17.55
N SER A 61 -4.55 -3.94 -18.06
CA SER A 61 -4.41 -3.72 -19.52
C SER A 61 -3.40 -4.66 -20.18
N VAL A 62 -2.36 -5.09 -19.45
CA VAL A 62 -1.31 -6.00 -19.95
C VAL A 62 -1.68 -7.47 -19.78
N LEU A 63 -2.31 -7.88 -18.67
CA LEU A 63 -2.73 -9.27 -18.44
C LEU A 63 -4.17 -9.57 -18.87
N GLY A 64 -4.98 -8.53 -19.10
CA GLY A 64 -6.37 -8.67 -19.56
C GLY A 64 -6.54 -8.66 -21.08
N SER A 65 -5.46 -8.82 -21.86
CA SER A 65 -5.47 -8.99 -23.32
C SER A 65 -5.73 -10.44 -23.73
#